data_AF-A0A3M6V7D5-F1
#
_entry.id   AF-A0A3M6V7D5-F1
#
_cell.length_a   1.000
_cell.length_b   1.000
_cell.length_c   1.000
_cell.angle_alpha   90.00
_cell.angle_beta   90.00
_cell.angle_gamma   90.00
#
_symmetry.space_group_name_H-M   'P 1'
#
loop_
_entity.id
_entity.type
_entity.pdbx_description
1 polymer ?
#
loop_
_entity_poly.entity_id
_entity_poly.type
_entity_poly.pdbx_seq_one_letter_code
_entity_poly.pdbx_strand_id
1 'polypeptide(L)'
;MLWKFATLYPNLFFLSTAFYHLHLETTNVLSSPWRRRRRRIHRSIRDYQIRDVLGRLVDYTSDAPLVFIVNVDQIHWNLFRVQLKPIPELQLFEPTGRLALRSGITYRSVPRIVIEWLNVCYPQHKGWLERTVSAITNNQQVSGFDCGVACLLYADKCGRGQSRDEINEEIDQQVITSFRKQLQLQRRTSDDEVDA
;
A
#
# COMPACT_ATOMS: atom_id res chain seq x y z
N MET A 1 2.09 14.60 -0.64
CA MET A 1 2.70 13.89 0.51
C MET A 1 3.53 12.70 0.09
N LEU A 2 2.98 11.68 -0.59
CA LEU A 2 3.79 10.53 -1.02
C LEU A 2 5.01 10.91 -1.88
N TRP A 3 4.91 11.96 -2.71
CA TRP A 3 6.07 12.50 -3.43
C TRP A 3 7.21 12.97 -2.51
N LYS A 4 6.89 13.63 -1.39
CA LYS A 4 7.88 14.05 -0.38
C LYS A 4 8.59 12.83 0.22
N PHE A 5 7.82 11.78 0.56
CA PHE A 5 8.41 10.53 1.06
C PHE A 5 9.26 9.82 0.01
N ALA A 6 8.81 9.76 -1.24
CA ALA A 6 9.60 9.16 -2.30
C ALA A 6 10.93 9.89 -2.54
N THR A 7 10.96 11.22 -2.38
CA THR A 7 12.20 12.00 -2.44
C THR A 7 13.12 11.70 -1.25
N LEU A 8 12.56 11.57 -0.04
CA LEU A 8 13.34 11.30 1.18
C LEU A 8 13.84 9.86 1.26
N TYR A 9 13.11 8.90 0.68
CA TYR A 9 13.34 7.47 0.83
C TYR A 9 13.50 6.81 -0.54
N PRO A 10 14.64 7.05 -1.24
CA PRO A 10 14.83 6.60 -2.63
C PRO A 10 14.90 5.08 -2.78
N ASN A 11 15.15 4.34 -1.70
CA ASN A 11 15.24 2.87 -1.72
C ASN A 11 13.89 2.16 -1.76
N LEU A 12 12.78 2.91 -1.65
CA LEU A 12 11.42 2.38 -1.76
C LEU A 12 10.70 3.03 -2.95
N PHE A 13 9.79 2.29 -3.56
CA PHE A 13 8.86 2.85 -4.52
C PHE A 13 7.53 3.16 -3.83
N PHE A 14 7.08 4.42 -3.91
CA PHE A 14 5.76 4.82 -3.45
C PHE A 14 4.84 4.94 -4.65
N LEU A 15 3.85 4.06 -4.77
CA LEU A 15 2.89 4.13 -5.88
C LEU A 15 1.81 5.18 -5.57
N SER A 16 1.24 5.76 -6.63
CA SER A 16 0.13 6.71 -6.52
C SER A 16 -1.05 6.09 -5.77
N THR A 17 -1.82 6.89 -5.01
CA THR A 17 -3.09 6.44 -4.41
C THR A 17 -4.12 6.03 -5.48
N ALA A 18 -3.95 6.52 -6.71
CA ALA A 18 -4.76 6.13 -7.86
C ALA A 18 -4.28 4.82 -8.53
N PHE A 19 -3.15 4.26 -8.10
CA PHE A 19 -2.57 3.05 -8.69
C PHE A 19 -3.58 1.91 -8.73
N TYR A 20 -4.20 1.59 -7.60
CA TYR A 20 -5.16 0.50 -7.51
C TYR A 20 -6.35 0.72 -8.49
N HIS A 21 -6.99 1.88 -8.43
CA HIS A 21 -8.19 2.17 -9.22
C HIS A 21 -7.93 2.36 -10.72
N LEU A 22 -6.80 2.97 -11.10
CA LEU A 22 -6.54 3.32 -12.51
C LEU A 22 -5.64 2.33 -13.24
N HIS A 23 -4.74 1.65 -12.54
CA HIS A 23 -3.77 0.75 -13.19
C HIS A 23 -4.07 -0.72 -12.95
N LEU A 24 -4.74 -1.07 -11.85
CA LEU A 24 -5.12 -2.46 -11.60
C LEU A 24 -6.56 -2.74 -12.01
N GLU A 25 -7.53 -1.91 -11.61
CA GLU A 25 -8.94 -2.13 -11.97
C GLU A 25 -9.22 -1.90 -13.46
N THR A 26 -8.65 -0.88 -14.10
CA THR A 26 -8.92 -0.57 -15.52
C THR A 26 -8.40 -1.65 -16.48
N THR A 27 -7.27 -2.28 -16.14
CA THR A 27 -6.68 -3.43 -16.84
C THR A 27 -7.56 -4.68 -16.75
N ASN A 28 -8.46 -4.73 -15.75
CA ASN A 28 -9.50 -5.75 -15.62
C ASN A 28 -10.77 -5.42 -16.44
N VAL A 29 -11.13 -4.13 -16.60
CA VAL A 29 -12.35 -3.72 -17.34
C VAL A 29 -12.21 -3.90 -18.85
N LEU A 30 -11.01 -3.70 -19.41
CA LEU A 30 -10.72 -3.99 -20.82
C LEU A 30 -10.88 -5.49 -21.18
N SER A 31 -11.02 -6.34 -20.17
CA SER A 31 -11.35 -7.76 -20.33
C SER A 31 -12.87 -7.95 -20.33
N SER A 32 -13.48 -7.94 -21.52
CA SER A 32 -14.93 -8.20 -21.74
C SER A 32 -15.52 -9.27 -20.79
N PRO A 33 -16.72 -9.07 -20.22
CA PRO A 33 -17.40 -10.06 -19.37
C PRO A 33 -17.54 -11.44 -20.03
N TRP A 34 -17.69 -11.47 -21.35
CA TRP A 34 -17.83 -12.68 -22.16
C TRP A 34 -16.51 -13.43 -22.38
N ARG A 35 -15.36 -12.78 -22.18
CA ARG A 35 -14.03 -13.44 -22.22
C ARG A 35 -13.61 -14.06 -20.89
N ARG A 36 -14.26 -13.72 -19.78
CA ARG A 36 -13.95 -14.25 -18.43
C ARG A 36 -14.05 -15.77 -18.33
N ARG A 37 -14.85 -16.42 -19.18
CA ARG A 37 -15.13 -17.87 -19.09
C ARG A 37 -14.27 -18.76 -19.99
N ARG A 38 -13.47 -18.24 -20.93
CA ARG A 38 -12.85 -19.12 -21.94
C ARG A 38 -11.35 -19.01 -22.20
N ARG A 39 -10.63 -18.00 -21.70
CA ARG A 39 -9.15 -18.01 -21.72
C ARG A 39 -8.62 -17.23 -20.51
N ARG A 40 -7.82 -17.88 -19.66
CA ARG A 40 -6.85 -17.14 -18.84
C ARG A 40 -5.92 -16.44 -19.83
N ILE A 41 -6.18 -15.16 -20.12
CA ILE A 41 -5.21 -14.34 -20.84
C ILE A 41 -3.97 -14.39 -19.96
N HIS A 42 -2.90 -15.00 -20.47
CA HIS A 42 -1.66 -15.13 -19.73
C HIS A 42 -1.04 -13.73 -19.68
N ARG A 43 -1.31 -12.99 -18.61
CA ARG A 43 -0.69 -11.69 -18.36
C ARG A 43 0.78 -11.91 -18.11
N SER A 44 1.59 -11.03 -18.67
CA SER A 44 3.03 -11.00 -18.56
C SER A 44 3.47 -9.78 -17.77
N ILE A 45 4.72 -9.76 -17.32
CA ILE A 45 5.32 -8.60 -16.65
C ILE A 45 5.25 -7.35 -17.54
N ARG A 46 5.29 -7.51 -18.88
CA ARG A 46 5.20 -6.40 -19.84
C ARG A 46 3.87 -5.65 -19.80
N ASP A 47 2.81 -6.31 -19.32
CA ASP A 47 1.49 -5.69 -19.15
C ASP A 47 1.43 -4.79 -17.90
N TYR A 48 2.48 -4.79 -17.07
CA TYR A 48 2.55 -4.07 -15.80
C TYR A 48 3.70 -3.05 -15.77
N GLN A 49 3.68 -2.05 -16.66
CA GLN A 49 4.63 -0.94 -16.60
C GLN A 49 4.16 0.12 -15.59
N ILE A 50 4.46 -0.11 -14.31
CA ILE A 50 4.06 0.79 -13.22
C ILE A 50 5.18 1.78 -12.95
N ARG A 51 4.80 3.05 -12.75
CA ARG A 51 5.69 4.10 -12.27
C ARG A 51 5.29 4.53 -10.87
N ASP A 52 6.27 4.87 -10.06
CA ASP A 52 6.05 5.47 -8.75
C ASP A 52 5.65 6.95 -8.87
N VAL A 53 5.39 7.60 -7.74
CA VAL A 53 5.01 9.03 -7.70
C VAL A 53 6.09 10.01 -8.17
N LEU A 54 7.33 9.56 -8.35
CA LEU A 54 8.42 10.33 -8.97
C LEU A 54 8.62 9.98 -10.45
N GLY A 55 7.78 9.11 -11.01
CA GLY A 55 7.88 8.65 -12.39
C GLY A 55 8.92 7.54 -12.62
N ARG A 56 9.55 7.02 -11.57
CA ARG A 56 10.52 5.92 -11.68
C ARG A 56 9.80 4.63 -12.02
N LEU A 57 10.30 3.91 -13.02
CA LEU A 57 9.73 2.62 -13.38
C LEU A 57 10.03 1.60 -12.27
N VAL A 58 9.01 0.85 -11.85
CA VAL A 58 9.19 -0.24 -10.89
C VAL A 58 10.00 -1.35 -11.55
N ASP A 59 11.17 -1.64 -10.98
CA ASP A 59 12.00 -2.75 -11.38
C ASP A 59 11.61 -4.01 -10.59
N TYR A 60 10.88 -4.92 -11.24
CA TYR A 60 10.45 -6.18 -10.62
C TYR A 60 11.57 -7.20 -10.41
N THR A 61 12.79 -6.90 -10.88
CA THR A 61 13.97 -7.73 -10.62
C THR A 61 14.75 -7.28 -9.37
N SER A 62 14.44 -6.08 -8.86
CA SER A 62 15.01 -5.53 -7.64
C SER A 62 14.29 -6.05 -6.40
N ASP A 63 15.01 -6.09 -5.27
CA ASP A 63 14.43 -6.38 -3.95
C ASP A 63 13.83 -5.13 -3.27
N ALA A 64 13.78 -3.99 -3.97
CA ALA A 64 13.28 -2.74 -3.44
C ALA A 64 11.79 -2.86 -3.03
N PRO A 65 11.42 -2.52 -1.78
CA PRO A 65 10.04 -2.61 -1.34
C PRO A 65 9.12 -1.65 -2.10
N LEU A 66 7.87 -2.08 -2.29
CA LEU A 66 6.80 -1.25 -2.84
C LEU A 66 5.84 -0.86 -1.73
N VAL A 67 5.47 0.41 -1.67
CA VAL A 67 4.44 0.94 -0.77
C VAL A 67 3.34 1.57 -1.60
N PHE A 68 2.10 1.19 -1.33
CA PHE A 68 0.94 1.79 -1.97
C PHE A 68 -0.26 1.78 -1.03
N ILE A 69 -1.15 2.74 -1.25
CA ILE A 69 -2.33 2.92 -0.42
C ILE A 69 -3.55 2.46 -1.23
N VAL A 70 -4.40 1.67 -0.60
CA VAL A 70 -5.65 1.15 -1.18
C VAL A 70 -6.83 1.79 -0.44
N ASN A 71 -7.73 2.42 -1.19
CA ASN A 71 -9.02 2.84 -0.67
C ASN A 71 -10.04 1.73 -0.88
N VAL A 72 -10.49 1.12 0.20
CA VAL A 72 -11.53 0.09 0.19
C VAL A 72 -12.88 0.77 0.29
N ASP A 73 -13.74 0.52 -0.71
CA ASP A 73 -15.11 1.03 -0.81
C ASP A 73 -15.22 2.56 -0.72
N GLN A 74 -14.15 3.29 -1.04
CA GLN A 74 -14.06 4.76 -0.94
C GLN A 74 -14.19 5.34 0.48
N ILE A 75 -14.24 4.49 1.51
CA ILE A 75 -14.50 4.89 2.90
C ILE A 75 -13.36 4.58 3.86
N HIS A 76 -12.42 3.70 3.46
CA HIS A 76 -11.39 3.23 4.37
C HIS A 76 -10.05 3.03 3.67
N TRP A 77 -9.01 3.64 4.23
CA TRP A 77 -7.67 3.63 3.67
C TRP A 77 -6.79 2.61 4.39
N ASN A 78 -6.13 1.77 3.59
CA ASN A 78 -5.11 0.81 4.03
C ASN A 78 -3.80 1.10 3.33
N LEU A 79 -2.69 0.87 4.01
CA LEU A 79 -1.37 0.86 3.37
C LEU A 79 -0.92 -0.58 3.17
N PHE A 80 -0.49 -0.90 1.96
CA PHE A 80 0.10 -2.19 1.63
C PHE A 80 1.60 -1.99 1.39
N ARG A 81 2.41 -2.87 1.97
CA ARG A 81 3.85 -2.99 1.68
C ARG A 81 4.13 -4.34 1.06
N VAL A 82 4.77 -4.35 -0.11
CA VAL A 82 5.38 -5.54 -0.69
C VAL A 82 6.83 -5.55 -0.24
N GLN A 83 7.17 -6.48 0.65
CA GLN A 83 8.52 -6.69 1.14
C GLN A 83 9.04 -8.00 0.54
N LEU A 84 10.20 -8.00 -0.11
CA LEU A 84 10.76 -9.19 -0.78
C LEU A 84 11.78 -9.94 0.07
N LYS A 85 12.42 -9.25 1.03
CA LYS A 85 13.45 -9.81 1.92
C LYS A 85 13.15 -9.54 3.40
N PRO A 86 13.57 -10.43 4.32
CA PRO A 86 14.24 -11.72 4.07
C PRO A 86 13.28 -12.80 3.55
N ILE A 87 11.98 -12.67 3.87
CA ILE A 87 10.92 -13.55 3.38
C ILE A 87 9.90 -12.66 2.67
N PRO A 88 9.46 -13.02 1.44
CA PRO A 88 8.44 -12.25 0.73
C PRO A 88 7.12 -12.20 1.51
N GLU A 89 6.65 -10.98 1.81
CA GLU A 89 5.41 -10.72 2.51
C GLU A 89 4.63 -9.56 1.85
N LEU A 90 3.32 -9.75 1.69
CA LEU A 90 2.40 -8.65 1.43
C LEU A 90 1.82 -8.22 2.77
N GLN A 91 2.27 -7.09 3.28
CA GLN A 91 1.94 -6.63 4.62
C GLN A 91 0.81 -5.61 4.54
N LEU A 92 -0.29 -5.89 5.23
CA LEU A 92 -1.49 -5.06 5.25
C LEU A 92 -1.52 -4.22 6.54
N PHE A 93 -1.33 -2.92 6.39
CA PHE A 93 -1.45 -1.95 7.48
C PHE A 93 -2.86 -1.37 7.49
N GLU A 94 -3.75 -2.05 8.20
CA GLU A 94 -5.14 -1.64 8.46
C GLU A 94 -5.19 -1.04 9.88
N PRO A 95 -5.35 0.29 10.04
CA PRO A 95 -5.12 0.97 11.32
C PRO A 95 -6.04 0.55 12.47
N THR A 96 -7.21 -0.01 12.19
CA THR A 96 -8.18 -0.46 13.21
C THR A 96 -7.91 -1.88 13.72
N GLY A 97 -6.89 -2.57 13.19
CA GLY A 97 -6.46 -3.90 13.62
C GLY A 97 -7.47 -5.03 13.34
N ARG A 98 -8.54 -4.77 12.58
CA ARG A 98 -9.66 -5.70 12.37
C ARG A 98 -9.26 -6.93 11.58
N LEU A 99 -8.20 -6.85 10.79
CA LEU A 99 -7.72 -7.98 10.00
C LEU A 99 -7.15 -9.10 10.89
N ALA A 100 -6.50 -8.77 12.00
CA ALA A 100 -5.94 -9.75 12.92
C ALA A 100 -7.01 -10.52 13.71
N LEU A 101 -8.22 -9.95 13.85
CA LEU A 101 -9.35 -10.60 14.54
C LEU A 101 -10.04 -11.69 13.69
N ARG A 102 -9.67 -11.84 12.42
CA ARG A 102 -10.28 -12.80 11.49
C ARG A 102 -9.48 -14.11 11.47
N SER A 103 -10.13 -15.21 11.09
CA SER A 103 -9.53 -16.54 10.92
C SER A 103 -8.63 -16.67 9.66
N GLY A 104 -7.80 -15.65 9.41
CA GLY A 104 -6.87 -15.59 8.29
C GLY A 104 -7.22 -14.53 7.23
N ILE A 105 -6.27 -14.33 6.32
CA ILE A 105 -6.39 -13.37 5.22
C ILE A 105 -7.12 -14.02 4.03
N THR A 106 -8.10 -13.30 3.50
CA THR A 106 -8.89 -13.72 2.32
C THR A 106 -9.00 -12.57 1.31
N TYR A 107 -9.62 -12.82 0.17
CA TYR A 107 -9.93 -11.77 -0.82
C TYR A 107 -10.89 -10.68 -0.30
N ARG A 108 -11.46 -10.83 0.90
CA ARG A 108 -12.19 -9.74 1.59
C ARG A 108 -11.25 -8.74 2.27
N SER A 109 -9.97 -9.08 2.42
CA SER A 109 -8.94 -8.26 3.07
C SER A 109 -7.99 -7.63 2.05
N VAL A 110 -7.75 -8.33 0.94
CA VAL A 110 -6.87 -7.89 -0.14
C VAL A 110 -7.59 -8.06 -1.49
N PRO A 111 -7.68 -7.01 -2.32
CA PRO A 111 -8.29 -7.13 -3.64
C PRO A 111 -7.61 -8.19 -4.50
N ARG A 112 -8.40 -9.05 -5.15
CA ARG A 112 -7.87 -10.16 -5.99
C ARG A 112 -6.88 -9.68 -7.05
N ILE A 113 -7.13 -8.52 -7.65
CA ILE A 113 -6.27 -7.98 -8.71
C ILE A 113 -4.86 -7.62 -8.21
N VAL A 114 -4.72 -7.24 -6.94
CA VAL A 114 -3.40 -7.02 -6.32
C VAL A 114 -2.64 -8.33 -6.26
N ILE A 115 -3.29 -9.41 -5.81
CA ILE A 115 -2.68 -10.76 -5.75
C ILE A 115 -2.32 -11.26 -7.14
N GLU A 116 -3.17 -11.06 -8.14
CA GLU A 116 -2.90 -11.44 -9.53
C GLU A 116 -1.69 -10.70 -10.11
N TRP A 117 -1.63 -9.38 -9.90
CA TRP A 117 -0.49 -8.56 -10.31
C TRP A 117 0.82 -9.04 -9.67
N LEU A 118 0.82 -9.26 -8.35
CA LEU A 118 2.01 -9.73 -7.64
C LEU A 118 2.42 -11.14 -8.06
N ASN A 119 1.47 -12.04 -8.32
CA ASN A 119 1.78 -13.38 -8.82
C ASN A 119 2.45 -13.37 -10.21
N VAL A 120 2.16 -12.35 -11.04
CA VAL A 120 2.81 -12.17 -12.34
C VAL A 120 4.18 -11.52 -12.18
N CYS A 121 4.28 -10.45 -11.38
CA CYS A 121 5.47 -9.62 -11.32
C CYS A 121 6.54 -10.14 -10.36
N TYR A 122 6.14 -10.81 -9.29
CA TYR A 122 7.03 -11.38 -8.27
C TYR A 122 6.61 -12.82 -7.92
N PRO A 123 6.66 -13.77 -8.86
CA PRO A 123 6.10 -15.11 -8.65
C PRO A 123 6.63 -15.79 -7.38
N GLN A 124 5.71 -16.27 -6.53
CA GLN A 124 6.03 -16.97 -5.28
C GLN A 124 5.50 -18.40 -5.30
N HIS A 125 6.22 -19.32 -4.65
CA HIS A 125 5.70 -20.66 -4.37
C HIS A 125 4.43 -20.54 -3.51
N LYS A 126 3.34 -21.17 -3.98
CA LYS A 126 1.94 -21.07 -3.48
C LYS A 126 1.23 -19.71 -3.65
N GLY A 127 1.90 -18.71 -4.23
CA GLY A 127 1.32 -17.41 -4.56
C GLY A 127 1.22 -16.43 -3.39
N TRP A 128 0.91 -15.17 -3.72
CA TRP A 128 0.99 -14.05 -2.76
C TRP A 128 -0.10 -14.01 -1.69
N LEU A 129 -1.26 -14.66 -1.91
CA LEU A 129 -2.30 -14.67 -0.89
C LEU A 129 -1.82 -15.37 0.40
N GLU A 130 -1.08 -16.47 0.26
CA GLU A 130 -0.47 -17.18 1.41
C GLU A 130 0.68 -16.40 2.05
N ARG A 131 1.28 -15.44 1.33
CA ARG A 131 2.31 -14.54 1.83
C ARG A 131 1.75 -13.25 2.42
N THR A 132 0.42 -13.12 2.47
CA THR A 132 -0.22 -11.90 2.97
C THR A 132 -0.39 -11.97 4.48
N VAL A 133 0.02 -10.91 5.18
CA VAL A 133 -0.02 -10.83 6.66
C VAL A 133 -0.68 -9.53 7.12
N SER A 134 -1.34 -9.56 8.28
CA SER A 134 -1.77 -8.34 8.96
C SER A 134 -0.55 -7.72 9.64
N ALA A 135 -0.13 -6.54 9.20
CA ALA A 135 0.97 -5.82 9.83
C ALA A 135 0.56 -5.19 11.15
N ILE A 136 -0.68 -4.71 11.23
CA ILE A 136 -1.26 -4.14 12.43
C ILE A 136 -2.16 -5.19 13.08
N THR A 137 -1.89 -5.53 14.33
CA THR A 137 -2.66 -6.51 15.11
C THR A 137 -3.45 -5.89 16.24
N ASN A 138 -3.08 -4.67 16.64
CA ASN A 138 -3.74 -3.91 17.69
C ASN A 138 -4.58 -2.79 17.08
N ASN A 139 -5.63 -2.37 17.77
CA ASN A 139 -6.41 -1.21 17.34
C ASN A 139 -5.61 0.09 17.57
N GLN A 140 -4.93 0.59 16.53
CA GLN A 140 -4.12 1.81 16.62
C GLN A 140 -4.94 3.08 16.33
N GLN A 141 -6.01 2.96 15.53
CA GLN A 141 -6.91 4.06 15.19
C GLN A 141 -8.27 3.89 15.87
N VAL A 142 -8.58 4.79 16.80
CA VAL A 142 -9.87 4.88 17.48
C VAL A 142 -10.86 5.79 16.74
N SER A 143 -10.35 6.85 16.12
CA SER A 143 -11.16 7.82 15.37
C SER A 143 -11.61 7.28 14.02
N GLY A 144 -12.85 7.51 13.56
CA GLY A 144 -13.31 7.03 12.24
C GLY A 144 -12.65 7.67 11.02
N PHE A 145 -11.96 8.80 11.18
CA PHE A 145 -11.50 9.65 10.07
C PHE A 145 -9.96 9.74 9.92
N ASP A 146 -9.19 9.06 10.78
CA ASP A 146 -7.73 9.15 10.78
C ASP A 146 -7.03 8.09 9.92
N CYS A 147 -7.75 7.20 9.23
CA CYS A 147 -7.15 6.11 8.45
C CYS A 147 -6.20 6.59 7.35
N GLY A 148 -6.52 7.70 6.69
CA GLY A 148 -5.61 8.32 5.71
C GLY A 148 -4.34 8.88 6.36
N VAL A 149 -4.44 9.46 7.55
CA VAL A 149 -3.29 9.97 8.31
C VAL A 149 -2.41 8.82 8.78
N ALA A 150 -3.02 7.76 9.32
CA ALA A 150 -2.31 6.55 9.73
C ALA A 150 -1.55 5.93 8.56
N CYS A 151 -2.16 5.81 7.38
CA CYS A 151 -1.48 5.33 6.18
C CYS A 151 -0.26 6.18 5.80
N LEU A 152 -0.33 7.51 5.93
CA LEU A 152 0.82 8.38 5.67
C LEU A 152 1.92 8.19 6.72
N LEU A 153 1.56 7.99 7.98
CA LEU A 153 2.53 7.70 9.04
C LEU A 153 3.22 6.35 8.81
N TYR A 154 2.46 5.31 8.45
CA TYR A 154 3.03 4.00 8.10
C TYR A 154 3.93 4.10 6.88
N ALA A 155 3.59 4.91 5.87
CA ALA A 155 4.43 5.14 4.70
C ALA A 155 5.77 5.78 5.10
N ASP A 156 5.74 6.78 5.99
CA ASP A 156 6.95 7.41 6.54
C ASP A 156 7.81 6.38 7.31
N LYS A 157 7.19 5.59 8.20
CA LYS A 157 7.92 4.55 8.95
C LYS A 157 8.50 3.45 8.06
N CYS A 158 7.76 3.01 7.04
CA CYS A 158 8.27 2.08 6.03
C CYS A 158 9.48 2.68 5.29
N GLY A 159 9.41 3.97 4.93
CA GLY A 159 10.51 4.70 4.28
C GLY A 159 11.77 4.77 5.14
N ARG A 160 11.62 4.87 6.46
CA ARG A 160 12.72 4.80 7.44
C ARG A 160 13.24 3.38 7.67
N GLY A 161 12.69 2.38 7.00
CA GLY A 161 13.12 0.99 7.14
C GLY A 161 12.56 0.26 8.36
N GLN A 162 11.57 0.83 9.08
CA GLN A 162 10.96 0.14 10.21
C GLN A 162 10.22 -1.13 9.75
N SER A 163 10.39 -2.21 10.51
CA SER A 163 9.68 -3.48 10.37
C SER A 163 8.19 -3.34 10.71
N ARG A 164 7.39 -4.33 10.33
CA ARG A 164 5.96 -4.31 10.65
C ARG A 164 5.71 -4.39 12.16
N ASP A 165 6.56 -5.12 12.88
CA ASP A 165 6.42 -5.33 14.32
C ASP A 165 6.76 -4.02 15.09
N GLU A 166 7.84 -3.33 14.73
CA GLU A 166 8.15 -1.99 15.28
C GLU A 166 7.01 -1.00 15.04
N ILE A 167 6.45 -0.97 13.83
CA ILE A 167 5.31 -0.09 13.49
C ILE A 167 4.06 -0.47 14.30
N ASN A 168 3.82 -1.76 14.52
CA ASN A 168 2.68 -2.26 15.29
C ASN A 168 2.78 -1.91 16.78
N GLU A 169 3.99 -1.90 17.33
CA GLU A 169 4.28 -1.61 18.74
C GLU A 169 4.34 -0.11 19.05
N GLU A 170 4.95 0.68 18.17
CA GLU A 170 5.23 2.11 18.44
C GLU A 170 4.06 3.05 18.14
N ILE A 171 3.09 2.62 17.32
CA ILE A 171 2.04 3.51 16.83
C ILE A 171 0.73 3.28 17.56
N ASP A 172 0.15 4.37 18.04
CA ASP A 172 -1.18 4.42 18.61
C ASP A 172 -1.94 5.67 18.14
N GLN A 173 -3.14 5.89 18.68
CA GLN A 173 -3.97 7.04 18.33
C GLN A 173 -3.31 8.37 18.70
N GLN A 174 -2.51 8.43 19.75
CA GLN A 174 -1.82 9.66 20.16
C GLN A 174 -0.75 10.04 19.15
N VAL A 175 0.03 9.06 18.67
CA VAL A 175 1.04 9.27 17.63
C VAL A 175 0.37 9.70 16.32
N ILE A 176 -0.70 9.01 15.89
CA ILE A 176 -1.45 9.37 14.67
C ILE A 176 -1.99 10.81 14.77
N THR A 177 -2.57 11.17 15.91
CA THR A 177 -3.11 12.52 16.16
C THR A 177 -2.01 13.58 16.11
N SER A 178 -0.85 13.29 16.70
CA SER A 178 0.30 14.20 16.71
C SER A 178 0.84 14.39 15.29
N PHE A 179 0.93 13.31 14.52
CA PHE A 179 1.33 13.36 13.11
C PHE A 179 0.36 14.19 12.27
N ARG A 180 -0.96 14.06 12.48
CA ARG A 180 -1.95 14.92 11.82
C ARG A 180 -1.67 16.41 12.06
N LYS A 181 -1.37 16.79 13.30
CA LYS A 181 -1.04 18.19 13.66
C LYS A 181 0.21 18.67 12.92
N GLN A 182 1.24 17.83 12.83
CA GLN A 182 2.46 18.15 12.07
C GLN A 182 2.16 18.35 10.57
N LEU A 183 1.36 17.47 9.96
CA LEU A 183 0.95 17.60 8.56
C LEU A 183 0.16 18.89 8.30
N GLN A 184 -0.71 19.27 9.23
CA GLN A 184 -1.47 20.52 9.14
C GLN A 184 -0.56 21.74 9.24
N LEU A 185 0.45 21.71 10.12
CA LEU A 185 1.41 22.80 10.25
C LEU A 185 2.26 22.97 8.98
N GLN A 186 2.78 21.86 8.43
CA GLN A 186 3.58 21.88 7.19
C GLN A 186 2.81 22.41 5.98
N ARG A 187 1.48 22.21 5.94
CA ARG A 187 0.64 22.77 4.89
C ARG A 187 0.56 24.29 5.00
N ARG A 188 0.26 24.80 6.19
CA ARG A 188 0.17 26.24 6.44
C ARG A 188 1.46 26.97 6.05
N THR A 189 2.62 26.45 6.47
CA THR A 189 3.91 27.05 6.12
C THR A 189 4.21 27.00 4.62
N SER A 190 3.73 25.98 3.90
CA SER A 190 3.92 25.91 2.44
C SER A 190 3.01 26.89 1.70
N ASP A 191 1.82 27.16 2.23
CA ASP A 191 0.86 28.11 1.64
C ASP A 191 1.36 29.56 1.85
N ASP A 192 1.91 29.87 3.03
CA ASP A 192 2.50 31.18 3.34
C ASP A 192 3.76 31.50 2.50
N GLU A 193 4.52 30.48 2.05
CA GLU A 193 5.68 30.65 1.15
C GLU A 193 5.30 30.83 -0.32
N VAL A 194 4.09 30.44 -0.73
CA VAL A 194 3.59 30.58 -2.11
C VAL A 194 2.93 31.95 -2.31
N ASP A 195 2.40 32.54 -1.24
CA ASP A 195 1.75 33.85 -1.21
C ASP A 195 2.71 35.03 -0.88
N ALA A 196 4.01 34.77 -0.76
CA ALA A 196 5.07 35.76 -0.50
C ALA A 196 5.97 36.00 -1.73
#